data_AF-A0A7S3BZN9-F1
#
_entry.id   AF-A0A7S3BZN9-F1
#
_cell.length_a   1.000
_cell.length_b   1.000
_cell.length_c   1.000
_cell.angle_alpha   90.00
_cell.angle_beta   90.00
_cell.angle_gamma   90.00
#
_symmetry.space_group_name_H-M   'P 1'
#
loop_
_entity.id
_entity.type
_entity.pdbx_description
1 polymer ?
#
loop_
_entity_poly.entity_id
_entity_poly.type
_entity_poly.pdbx_seq_one_letter_code
_entity_poly.pdbx_strand_id
1 'polypeptide(L)'
;DSKLRQEAHAFASCVSSRLGADAPVGKLSPKVWHDCIAVACSFHACAVGQSVYAPQLKAWINTFSSKQLLVLTLDGFASSTKTSLSSVTSFLGIRPFPRLVLNWDWRWNTNKKASSRGQPTNATLTELRRFYAPYNDALSQLLHRRGQVAASRAIECWRTEAAVC
;
A
#
# COMPACT_ATOMS: atom_id res chain seq x y z
N ASP A 1 2.80 16.09 -11.44
CA ASP A 1 4.17 15.89 -10.91
C ASP A 1 4.54 16.80 -9.75
N SER A 2 4.51 18.13 -9.89
CA SER A 2 4.86 19.04 -8.79
C SER A 2 4.02 18.82 -7.52
N LYS A 3 2.71 18.60 -7.67
CA LYS A 3 1.80 18.34 -6.54
C LYS A 3 2.23 17.13 -5.68
N LEU A 4 2.53 15.99 -6.29
CA LEU A 4 2.91 14.77 -5.54
C LEU A 4 4.21 15.00 -4.75
N ARG A 5 5.18 15.70 -5.35
CA ARG A 5 6.42 16.05 -4.66
C ARG A 5 6.18 17.01 -3.50
N GLN A 6 5.34 18.02 -3.70
CA GLN A 6 4.94 18.95 -2.63
C GLN A 6 4.23 18.24 -1.48
N GLU A 7 3.29 17.33 -1.78
CA GLU A 7 2.62 16.50 -0.77
C GLU A 7 3.64 15.65 0.01
N ALA A 8 4.57 14.99 -0.67
CA ALA A 8 5.61 14.18 -0.04
C ALA A 8 6.51 15.00 0.89
N HIS A 9 6.96 16.18 0.44
CA HIS A 9 7.78 17.08 1.24
C HIS A 9 7.02 17.63 2.45
N ALA A 10 5.77 18.09 2.26
CA ALA A 10 4.95 18.62 3.35
C ALA A 10 4.66 17.55 4.40
N PHE A 11 4.32 16.33 3.97
CA PHE A 11 4.09 15.21 4.88
C PHE A 11 5.36 14.81 5.63
N ALA A 12 6.49 14.66 4.93
CA ALA A 12 7.77 14.33 5.56
C ALA A 12 8.20 15.38 6.58
N SER A 13 8.07 16.66 6.25
CA SER A 13 8.37 17.78 7.15
C SER A 13 7.54 17.72 8.44
N CYS A 14 6.22 17.50 8.31
CA CYS A 14 5.37 17.33 9.47
C CYS A 14 5.78 16.12 10.33
N VAL A 15 6.01 14.96 9.72
CA VAL A 15 6.42 13.74 10.44
C VAL A 15 7.72 13.97 11.20
N SER A 16 8.73 14.55 10.56
CA SER A 16 10.02 14.87 11.20
C SER A 16 9.86 15.85 12.36
N SER A 17 8.97 16.85 12.24
CA SER A 17 8.71 17.79 13.34
C SER A 17 8.04 17.14 14.56
N ARG A 18 7.26 16.07 14.35
CA ARG A 18 6.49 15.39 15.40
C ARG A 18 7.26 14.27 16.07
N LEU A 19 8.11 13.57 15.32
CA LEU A 19 8.86 12.42 15.83
C LEU A 19 10.32 12.75 16.16
N GLY A 20 10.86 13.86 15.64
CA GLY A 20 12.29 14.15 15.58
C GLY A 20 12.88 13.68 14.25
N ALA A 21 13.91 14.37 13.76
CA ALA A 21 14.49 14.16 12.43
C ALA A 21 15.02 12.72 12.20
N ASP A 22 15.56 12.10 13.26
CA ASP A 22 16.18 10.77 13.19
C ASP A 22 15.24 9.64 13.65
N ALA A 23 13.98 9.96 13.95
CA ALA A 23 13.06 8.94 14.44
C ALA A 23 12.69 7.96 13.32
N PRO A 24 12.74 6.64 13.57
CA PRO A 24 12.40 5.66 12.56
C PRO A 24 10.92 5.77 12.21
N VAL A 25 10.59 5.90 10.92
CA VAL A 25 9.18 5.99 10.46
C VAL A 25 8.35 4.78 10.85
N GLY A 26 8.99 3.64 11.16
CA GLY A 26 8.35 2.48 11.75
C GLY A 26 7.64 2.76 13.08
N LYS A 27 7.96 3.86 13.78
CA LYS A 27 7.27 4.33 14.99
C LYS A 27 6.12 5.30 14.70
N LEU A 28 5.87 5.68 13.44
CA LEU A 28 4.75 6.54 13.08
C LEU A 28 3.43 5.94 13.57
N SER A 29 2.74 6.66 14.46
CA SER A 29 1.46 6.24 15.02
C SER A 29 0.30 6.63 14.10
N PRO A 30 -0.87 5.96 14.18
CA PRO A 30 -2.06 6.35 13.42
C PRO A 30 -2.43 7.83 13.65
N LYS A 31 -2.31 8.32 14.88
CA LYS A 31 -2.61 9.72 15.23
C LYS A 31 -1.67 10.69 14.51
N VAL A 32 -0.36 10.48 14.60
CA VAL A 32 0.63 11.39 13.97
C VAL A 32 0.48 11.36 12.44
N TRP A 33 0.25 10.18 11.86
CA TRP A 33 -0.06 10.03 10.43
C TRP A 33 -1.29 10.87 10.04
N HIS A 34 -2.40 10.72 10.76
CA HIS A 34 -3.64 11.44 10.49
C HIS A 34 -3.44 12.96 10.57
N ASP A 35 -2.82 13.44 11.66
CA ASP A 35 -2.55 14.86 11.88
C ASP A 35 -1.67 15.44 10.76
N CYS A 36 -0.62 14.72 10.34
CA CYS A 36 0.29 15.21 9.30
C CYS A 36 -0.32 15.20 7.91
N ILE A 37 -1.22 14.27 7.61
CA ILE A 37 -1.98 14.28 6.36
C ILE A 37 -2.95 15.47 6.31
N ALA A 38 -3.61 15.76 7.43
CA ALA A 38 -4.52 16.91 7.51
C ALA A 38 -3.76 18.22 7.22
N VAL A 39 -2.58 18.38 7.80
CA VAL A 39 -1.72 19.56 7.60
C VAL A 39 -1.15 19.65 6.18
N ALA A 40 -0.64 18.53 5.63
CA ALA A 40 0.10 18.57 4.38
C ALA A 40 -0.81 18.85 3.15
N CYS A 41 -2.08 18.43 3.18
CA CYS A 41 -2.84 18.21 1.96
C CYS A 41 -4.36 18.01 2.18
N SER A 42 -4.92 18.44 3.32
CA SER A 42 -6.36 18.41 3.60
C SER A 42 -7.00 17.01 3.46
N PHE A 43 -6.34 15.98 3.99
CA PHE A 43 -6.82 14.59 4.08
C PHE A 43 -7.27 13.92 2.79
N HIS A 44 -8.49 14.22 2.33
CA HIS A 44 -9.10 13.61 1.15
C HIS A 44 -8.35 13.93 -0.15
N ALA A 45 -7.59 15.02 -0.20
CA ALA A 45 -6.83 15.40 -1.39
C ALA A 45 -5.38 14.88 -1.41
N CYS A 46 -4.97 14.13 -0.39
CA CYS A 46 -3.59 13.70 -0.19
C CYS A 46 -3.29 12.31 -0.73
N ALA A 47 -2.91 12.22 -2.00
CA ALA A 47 -2.56 10.94 -2.60
C ALA A 47 -1.33 10.32 -1.90
N VAL A 48 -0.35 11.16 -1.55
CA VAL A 48 0.88 10.65 -0.95
C VAL A 48 0.67 10.10 0.46
N GLY A 49 0.06 10.89 1.33
CA GLY A 49 -0.19 10.50 2.71
C GLY A 49 -1.08 9.26 2.82
N GLN A 50 -2.15 9.19 2.02
CA GLN A 50 -3.07 8.06 2.03
C GLN A 50 -2.41 6.74 1.57
N SER A 51 -1.33 6.82 0.81
CA SER A 51 -0.57 5.65 0.35
C SER A 51 0.45 5.16 1.39
N VAL A 52 0.54 5.80 2.57
CA VAL A 52 1.37 5.34 3.70
C VAL A 52 0.58 4.36 4.56
N TYR A 53 0.61 3.07 4.19
CA TYR A 53 -0.29 2.06 4.76
C TYR A 53 0.07 1.56 6.16
N ALA A 54 1.36 1.51 6.53
CA ALA A 54 1.81 0.95 7.81
C ALA A 54 1.08 1.54 9.04
N PRO A 55 1.02 2.87 9.25
CA PRO A 55 0.30 3.44 10.39
C PRO A 55 -1.21 3.20 10.34
N GLN A 56 -1.81 3.13 9.14
CA GLN A 56 -3.24 2.83 8.98
C GLN A 56 -3.54 1.40 9.44
N LEU A 57 -2.71 0.45 9.02
CA LEU A 57 -2.90 -0.96 9.31
C LEU A 57 -2.61 -1.32 10.77
N LYS A 58 -1.74 -0.56 11.46
CA LYS A 58 -1.43 -0.79 12.89
C LYS A 58 -2.69 -0.81 13.76
N ALA A 59 -3.65 0.08 13.52
CA ALA A 59 -4.88 0.13 14.31
C ALA A 59 -5.67 -1.19 14.19
N TRP A 60 -5.82 -1.69 12.95
CA TRP A 60 -6.49 -2.96 12.67
C TRP A 60 -5.73 -4.15 13.22
N ILE A 61 -4.42 -4.22 12.97
CA ILE A 61 -3.56 -5.33 13.38
C ILE A 61 -3.43 -5.46 14.90
N ASN A 62 -3.49 -4.35 15.63
CA ASN A 62 -3.44 -4.37 17.09
C ASN A 62 -4.78 -4.74 17.72
N THR A 63 -5.89 -4.55 16.99
CA THR A 63 -7.25 -4.83 17.48
C THR A 63 -7.69 -6.25 17.12
N PHE A 64 -7.41 -6.69 15.89
CA PHE A 64 -7.84 -7.98 15.36
C PHE A 64 -6.68 -8.97 15.30
N SER A 65 -6.98 -10.24 15.59
CA SER A 65 -6.01 -11.31 15.41
C SER A 65 -5.63 -11.43 13.92
N SER A 66 -4.44 -11.97 13.62
CA SER A 66 -4.03 -12.10 12.22
C SER A 66 -4.97 -13.01 11.40
N LYS A 67 -5.63 -13.97 12.04
CA LYS A 67 -6.62 -14.85 11.39
C LYS A 67 -7.89 -14.11 10.94
N GLN A 68 -8.13 -12.90 11.44
CA GLN A 68 -9.27 -12.05 11.08
C GLN A 68 -8.87 -10.94 10.10
N LEU A 69 -7.66 -10.99 9.54
CA LEU A 69 -7.18 -10.05 8.55
C LEU A 69 -6.64 -10.81 7.34
N LEU A 70 -7.09 -10.43 6.16
CA LEU A 70 -6.55 -10.90 4.89
C LEU A 70 -5.97 -9.71 4.14
N VAL A 71 -4.69 -9.77 3.78
CA VAL A 71 -4.02 -8.75 2.96
C VAL A 71 -3.74 -9.33 1.58
N LEU A 72 -4.36 -8.73 0.56
CA LEU A 72 -4.15 -9.07 -0.85
C LEU A 72 -3.42 -7.94 -1.54
N THR A 73 -2.58 -8.28 -2.51
CA THR A 73 -1.93 -7.32 -3.40
C THR A 73 -2.65 -7.25 -4.73
N LEU A 74 -2.69 -6.06 -5.33
CA LEU A 74 -3.27 -5.89 -6.67
C LEU A 74 -2.54 -6.75 -7.70
N ASP A 75 -1.20 -6.83 -7.66
CA ASP A 75 -0.43 -7.62 -8.62
C ASP A 75 -0.71 -9.12 -8.48
N GLY A 76 -0.79 -9.64 -7.25
CA GLY A 76 -1.23 -11.01 -6.99
C GLY A 76 -2.66 -11.30 -7.46
N PHE A 77 -3.56 -10.31 -7.33
CA PHE A 77 -4.92 -10.43 -7.84
C PHE A 77 -4.97 -10.41 -9.38
N ALA A 78 -4.22 -9.51 -10.01
CA ALA A 78 -4.18 -9.35 -11.45
C ALA A 78 -3.51 -10.54 -12.16
N SER A 79 -2.44 -11.09 -11.57
CA SER A 79 -1.73 -12.27 -12.10
C SER A 79 -2.49 -13.57 -11.90
N SER A 80 -3.27 -13.69 -10.81
CA SER A 80 -4.13 -14.85 -10.58
C SER A 80 -5.39 -14.52 -9.78
N THR A 81 -6.41 -14.03 -10.49
CA THR A 81 -7.74 -13.72 -9.92
C THR A 81 -8.33 -14.93 -9.21
N LYS A 82 -8.21 -16.12 -9.81
CA LYS A 82 -8.74 -17.37 -9.26
C LYS A 82 -8.12 -17.71 -7.90
N THR A 83 -6.79 -17.63 -7.78
CA THR A 83 -6.10 -17.91 -6.51
C THR A 83 -6.49 -16.89 -5.44
N SER A 84 -6.57 -15.62 -5.82
CA SER A 84 -6.94 -14.54 -4.89
C SER A 84 -8.39 -14.68 -4.40
N LEU A 85 -9.34 -14.95 -5.29
CA LEU A 85 -10.73 -15.21 -4.92
C LEU A 85 -10.88 -16.48 -4.06
N SER A 86 -10.10 -17.51 -4.34
CA SER A 86 -10.08 -18.72 -3.49
C SER A 86 -9.60 -18.40 -2.08
N SER A 87 -8.58 -17.55 -1.96
CA SER A 87 -8.08 -17.06 -0.66
C SER A 87 -9.14 -16.26 0.09
N VAL A 88 -9.90 -15.40 -0.61
CA VAL A 88 -11.06 -14.68 -0.03
C VAL A 88 -12.12 -15.65 0.48
N THR A 89 -12.55 -16.64 -0.32
CA THR A 89 -13.58 -17.59 0.11
C THR A 89 -13.14 -18.45 1.30
N SER A 90 -11.86 -18.86 1.31
CA SER A 90 -11.27 -19.60 2.42
C SER A 90 -11.24 -18.76 3.70
N PHE A 91 -10.79 -17.51 3.61
CA PHE A 91 -10.76 -16.57 4.73
C PHE A 91 -12.14 -16.28 5.30
N LEU A 92 -13.15 -16.11 4.45
CA LEU A 92 -14.53 -15.88 4.86
C LEU A 92 -15.25 -17.15 5.36
N GLY A 93 -14.64 -18.34 5.21
CA GLY A 93 -15.27 -19.60 5.57
C GLY A 93 -16.50 -19.95 4.72
N ILE A 94 -16.56 -19.44 3.49
CA ILE A 94 -17.68 -19.69 2.56
C ILE A 94 -17.29 -20.70 1.49
N ARG A 95 -18.31 -21.26 0.83
CA ARG A 95 -18.08 -22.16 -0.30
C ARG A 95 -17.30 -21.44 -1.41
N PRO A 96 -16.39 -22.15 -2.13
CA PRO A 96 -15.69 -21.56 -3.26
C PRO A 96 -16.65 -20.98 -4.29
N PHE A 97 -16.25 -19.92 -4.97
CA PHE A 97 -17.02 -19.40 -6.09
C PHE A 97 -17.26 -20.49 -7.15
N PRO A 98 -18.41 -20.47 -7.84
CA PRO A 98 -18.66 -21.39 -8.94
C PRO A 98 -17.53 -21.38 -9.96
N ARG A 99 -17.24 -22.54 -10.58
CA ARG A 99 -16.18 -22.66 -11.60
C ARG A 99 -16.33 -21.63 -12.72
N LEU A 100 -17.55 -21.27 -13.08
CA LEU A 100 -17.85 -20.23 -14.08
C LEU A 100 -17.26 -18.86 -13.70
N VAL A 101 -17.32 -18.48 -12.42
CA VAL A 101 -16.75 -17.22 -11.91
C VAL A 101 -15.22 -17.31 -11.84
N LEU A 102 -14.70 -18.44 -11.36
CA LEU A 102 -13.25 -18.63 -11.21
C LEU A 102 -12.52 -18.75 -12.55
N ASN A 103 -13.18 -19.25 -13.58
CA ASN A 103 -12.65 -19.41 -14.94
C ASN A 103 -13.16 -18.31 -15.90
N TRP A 104 -13.80 -17.27 -15.36
CA TRP A 104 -14.24 -16.14 -16.18
C TRP A 104 -13.04 -15.49 -16.87
N ASP A 105 -13.19 -15.12 -18.14
CA ASP A 105 -12.21 -14.31 -18.87
C ASP A 105 -12.27 -12.88 -18.32
N TRP A 106 -11.54 -12.64 -17.21
CA TRP A 106 -11.51 -11.35 -16.52
C TRP A 106 -10.87 -10.29 -17.40
N ARG A 107 -11.70 -9.65 -18.23
CA ARG A 107 -11.31 -8.51 -19.05
C ARG A 107 -11.24 -7.25 -18.19
N TRP A 108 -10.03 -6.92 -17.77
CA TRP A 108 -9.76 -5.64 -17.14
C TRP A 108 -10.15 -4.50 -18.08
N ASN A 109 -10.85 -3.50 -17.54
CA ASN A 109 -11.19 -2.31 -18.32
C ASN A 109 -9.90 -1.53 -18.60
N THR A 110 -9.33 -1.70 -19.79
CA THR A 110 -8.12 -1.02 -20.25
C THR A 110 -8.41 0.35 -20.84
N ASN A 111 -9.57 0.97 -20.53
CA ASN A 111 -9.99 2.25 -21.10
C ASN A 111 -8.83 3.25 -21.14
N LYS A 112 -8.36 3.56 -22.36
CA LYS A 112 -7.23 4.46 -22.64
C LYS A 112 -7.42 5.89 -22.10
N LYS A 113 -8.61 6.22 -21.57
CA LYS A 113 -8.84 7.49 -20.88
C LYS A 113 -8.02 7.62 -19.59
N ALA A 114 -7.62 6.52 -18.94
CA ALA A 114 -6.74 6.59 -17.77
C ALA A 114 -5.32 7.06 -18.14
N SER A 115 -4.81 6.70 -19.32
CA SER A 115 -3.48 7.14 -19.79
C SER A 115 -3.45 8.61 -20.23
N SER A 116 -4.59 9.29 -20.32
CA SER A 116 -4.65 10.73 -20.65
C SER A 116 -4.16 11.64 -19.53
N ARG A 117 -4.00 11.13 -18.29
CA ARG A 117 -3.53 11.93 -17.14
C ARG A 117 -2.03 12.20 -17.12
N GLY A 118 -1.29 11.73 -18.14
CA GLY A 118 0.17 11.79 -18.16
C GLY A 118 0.77 10.82 -17.13
N GLN A 119 1.84 10.12 -17.52
CA GLN A 119 2.63 9.35 -16.57
C GLN A 119 3.50 10.32 -15.76
N PRO A 120 3.70 10.11 -14.45
CA PRO A 120 4.72 10.84 -13.72
C PRO A 120 6.08 10.69 -14.38
N THR A 121 6.84 11.77 -14.42
CA THR A 121 8.23 11.76 -14.88
C THR A 121 9.07 10.75 -14.10
N ASN A 122 10.10 10.19 -14.73
CA ASN A 122 11.04 9.27 -14.06
C ASN A 122 11.66 9.90 -12.81
N ALA A 123 11.97 11.21 -12.84
CA ALA A 123 12.44 11.94 -11.67
C ALA A 123 11.42 11.89 -10.51
N THR A 124 10.14 12.15 -10.80
CA THR A 124 9.07 12.05 -9.79
C THR A 124 8.94 10.62 -9.25
N LEU A 125 9.03 9.60 -10.11
CA LEU A 125 8.98 8.20 -9.68
C LEU A 125 10.16 7.83 -8.76
N THR A 126 11.39 8.26 -9.10
CA THR A 126 12.57 8.04 -8.28
C THR A 126 12.44 8.72 -6.92
N GLU A 127 11.98 9.97 -6.88
CA GLU A 127 11.73 10.69 -5.62
C GLU A 127 10.66 10.00 -4.77
N LEU A 128 9.54 9.58 -5.38
CA LEU A 128 8.48 8.88 -4.67
C LEU A 128 8.92 7.51 -4.15
N ARG A 129 9.71 6.75 -4.92
CA ARG A 129 10.31 5.48 -4.45
C ARG A 129 11.17 5.72 -3.22
N ARG A 130 12.03 6.73 -3.26
CA ARG A 130 12.88 7.10 -2.11
C ARG A 130 12.05 7.53 -0.90
N PHE A 131 10.97 8.28 -1.13
CA PHE A 131 10.05 8.70 -0.08
C PHE A 131 9.33 7.51 0.57
N TYR A 132 8.79 6.57 -0.22
CA TYR A 132 8.02 5.43 0.30
C TYR A 132 8.89 4.33 0.88
N ALA A 133 10.15 4.22 0.48
CA ALA A 133 11.10 3.20 0.92
C ALA A 133 11.01 2.85 2.42
N PRO A 134 11.20 3.81 3.35
CA PRO A 134 11.19 3.49 4.78
C PRO A 134 9.78 3.11 5.29
N TYR A 135 8.71 3.57 4.64
CA TYR A 135 7.33 3.21 4.99
C TYR A 135 6.96 1.81 4.49
N ASN A 136 7.41 1.44 3.29
CA ASN A 136 7.22 0.10 2.73
C ASN A 136 8.01 -0.95 3.52
N ASP A 137 9.21 -0.60 3.99
CA ASP A 137 9.99 -1.44 4.91
C ASP A 137 9.24 -1.68 6.22
N ALA A 138 8.69 -0.62 6.82
CA ALA A 138 7.89 -0.73 8.02
C ALA A 138 6.62 -1.59 7.79
N LEU A 139 6.00 -1.46 6.62
CA LEU A 139 4.82 -2.25 6.24
C LEU A 139 5.17 -3.73 6.05
N SER A 140 6.24 -4.07 5.31
CA SER A 140 6.66 -5.46 5.12
C SER A 140 6.94 -6.12 6.46
N GLN A 141 7.73 -5.47 7.33
CA GLN A 141 8.03 -6.00 8.65
C GLN A 141 6.78 -6.20 9.51
N LEU A 142 5.82 -5.26 9.44
CA LEU A 142 4.55 -5.37 10.16
C LEU A 142 3.75 -6.59 9.70
N LEU A 143 3.63 -6.79 8.39
CA LEU A 143 2.92 -7.91 7.79
C LEU A 143 3.61 -9.24 8.11
N HIS A 144 4.94 -9.30 7.99
CA HIS A 144 5.73 -10.48 8.30
C HIS A 144 5.53 -10.94 9.75
N ARG A 145 5.66 -10.03 10.72
CA ARG A 145 5.45 -10.34 12.16
C ARG A 145 4.04 -10.82 12.47
N ARG A 146 3.07 -10.52 11.61
CA ARG A 146 1.68 -10.98 11.73
C ARG A 146 1.41 -12.24 10.92
N GLY A 147 2.39 -12.85 10.26
CA GLY A 147 2.18 -14.05 9.46
C GLY A 147 1.53 -13.79 8.10
N GLN A 148 1.44 -12.53 7.66
CA GLN A 148 0.98 -12.14 6.32
C GLN A 148 2.14 -12.22 5.32
N VAL A 149 2.80 -13.39 5.25
CA VAL A 149 4.10 -13.57 4.57
C VAL A 149 4.02 -13.29 3.07
N ALA A 150 2.96 -13.75 2.40
CA ALA A 150 2.80 -13.52 0.96
C ALA A 150 2.71 -12.02 0.62
N ALA A 151 1.92 -11.26 1.38
CA ALA A 151 1.80 -9.81 1.22
C ALA A 151 3.11 -9.08 1.54
N SER A 152 3.80 -9.48 2.60
CA SER A 152 5.13 -8.93 2.96
C SER A 152 6.15 -9.09 1.83
N ARG A 153 6.27 -10.30 1.25
CA ARG A 153 7.17 -10.56 0.13
C ARG A 153 6.83 -9.73 -1.11
N ALA A 154 5.55 -9.66 -1.45
CA ALA A 154 5.11 -8.87 -2.60
C ALA A 154 5.41 -7.37 -2.45
N ILE A 155 5.43 -6.86 -1.22
CA ILE A 155 5.89 -5.49 -0.96
C ILE A 155 7.40 -5.40 -1.18
N GLU A 156 8.21 -6.30 -0.60
CA GLU A 156 9.68 -6.24 -0.67
C GLU A 156 10.26 -6.14 -2.09
N CYS A 157 9.51 -6.64 -3.07
CA CYS A 157 9.76 -6.47 -4.50
C CYS A 157 9.93 -5.02 -4.96
N TRP A 158 9.43 -4.03 -4.21
CA TRP A 158 9.64 -2.60 -4.51
C TRP A 158 11.14 -2.23 -4.53
N ARG A 159 11.98 -2.99 -3.83
CA ARG A 159 13.42 -2.69 -3.66
C ARG A 159 14.25 -3.01 -4.91
N THR A 160 13.77 -3.88 -5.79
CA THR A 160 14.50 -4.28 -7.00
C THR A 160 14.00 -3.50 -8.21
N GLU A 161 14.90 -2.82 -8.93
CA GLU A 161 14.59 -2.22 -10.24
C GLU A 161 14.22 -3.28 -11.31
N ALA A 162 14.50 -4.55 -11.03
CA ALA A 162 14.19 -5.68 -11.90
C ALA A 162 12.71 -6.07 -11.79
N ALA A 163 12.04 -6.10 -12.95
CA ALA A 163 10.62 -6.39 -13.13
C ALA A 163 10.21 -7.85 -12.88
N VAL A 164 10.89 -8.58 -11.98
CA VAL A 164 10.52 -9.96 -11.67
C VAL A 164 10.44 -10.16 -10.16
N CYS A 165 9.20 -10.03 -9.70
CA CYS A 165 8.59 -10.85 -8.68
C CYS A 165 7.37 -11.53 -9.33
#